data_AF-A0A962Z3M7-F1
#
_entry.id   AF-A0A962Z3M7-F1
#
_cell.length_a   1.000
_cell.length_b   1.000
_cell.length_c   1.000
_cell.angle_alpha   90.00
_cell.angle_beta   90.00
_cell.angle_gamma   90.00
#
_symmetry.space_group_name_H-M   'P 1'
#
loop_
_entity.id
_entity.type
_entity.pdbx_description
1 polymer ?
#
loop_
_entity_poly.entity_id
_entity_poly.type
_entity_poly.pdbx_seq_one_letter_code
_entity_poly.pdbx_strand_id
1 'polypeptide(L)'
;DNANRPEAVKILSQSNYVGADYNVIANSMTGTFEYEKGDKRAVPDFNVFFRYNATYPYYSDAVWYLTQMRRWGQIAEQKPDSWYDEIARSVYKPEIYQKAAEELIAEGHIAAEEFPDFNTETGYRAPQTEFIDGVTFDGTKPNAYIDSFNIGLKGEEKL
;
A
#
# COMPACT_ATOMS: atom_id res chain seq x y z
N ASP A 1 -0.72 19.36 0.97
CA ASP A 1 -1.83 20.14 1.57
C ASP A 1 -3.08 19.25 1.64
N ASN A 2 -3.86 19.35 2.72
CA ASN A 2 -5.13 18.63 2.92
C ASN A 2 -6.36 19.55 2.69
N ALA A 3 -6.17 20.72 2.06
CA ALA A 3 -7.21 21.72 1.82
C ALA A 3 -8.52 21.18 1.22
N ASN A 4 -8.45 20.21 0.30
CA ASN A 4 -9.63 19.69 -0.41
C ASN A 4 -10.34 18.53 0.32
N ARG A 5 -9.87 18.13 1.51
CA ARG A 5 -10.49 17.02 2.28
C ARG A 5 -11.96 17.30 2.65
N PRO A 6 -12.35 18.49 3.13
CA PRO A 6 -13.76 18.77 3.45
C PRO A 6 -14.69 18.63 2.25
N GLU A 7 -14.26 19.04 1.06
CA GLU A 7 -15.03 18.87 -0.17
C GLU A 7 -15.18 17.39 -0.55
N ALA A 8 -14.08 16.62 -0.50
CA ALA A 8 -14.13 15.18 -0.74
C ALA A 8 -15.10 14.46 0.23
N VAL A 9 -15.09 14.82 1.51
CA VAL A 9 -16.03 14.27 2.51
C VAL A 9 -17.47 14.61 2.13
N LYS A 10 -17.76 15.86 1.73
CA LYS A 10 -19.10 16.28 1.31
C LYS A 10 -19.60 15.48 0.10
N ILE A 11 -18.73 15.19 -0.87
CA ILE A 11 -19.06 14.36 -2.03
C ILE A 11 -19.37 12.92 -1.58
N LEU A 12 -18.49 12.30 -0.80
CA LEU A 12 -18.66 10.93 -0.32
C LEU A 12 -19.91 10.74 0.54
N SER A 13 -20.34 11.78 1.26
CA SER A 13 -21.55 11.77 2.12
C SER A 13 -22.86 11.79 1.34
N GLN A 14 -22.85 12.06 0.03
CA GLN A 14 -24.09 12.05 -0.76
C GLN A 14 -24.62 10.63 -0.89
N SER A 15 -25.95 10.47 -0.99
CA SER A 15 -26.63 9.18 -1.03
C SER A 15 -26.30 8.33 -2.27
N ASN A 16 -25.79 8.94 -3.34
CA ASN A 16 -25.31 8.27 -4.54
C ASN A 16 -23.84 7.81 -4.44
N TYR A 17 -23.16 8.10 -3.32
CA TYR A 17 -21.84 7.57 -2.98
C TYR A 17 -21.95 6.68 -1.72
N VAL A 18 -21.21 6.98 -0.65
CA VAL A 18 -21.24 6.19 0.59
C VAL A 18 -22.54 6.45 1.37
N GLY A 19 -23.05 7.69 1.32
CA GLY A 19 -24.32 8.06 1.95
C GLY A 19 -24.30 8.05 3.49
N ALA A 20 -23.11 8.03 4.11
CA ALA A 20 -22.97 8.16 5.56
C ALA A 20 -22.86 9.64 5.99
N ASP A 21 -23.08 9.91 7.28
CA ASP A 21 -23.00 11.26 7.84
C ASP A 21 -21.61 11.88 7.60
N TYR A 22 -21.61 13.17 7.27
CA TYR A 22 -20.39 13.94 6.99
C TYR A 22 -19.37 13.82 8.13
N ASN A 23 -19.78 13.93 9.39
CA ASN A 23 -18.86 13.92 10.51
C ASN A 23 -18.22 12.53 10.71
N VAL A 24 -18.95 11.47 10.37
CA VAL A 24 -18.42 10.10 10.42
C VAL A 24 -17.31 9.92 9.37
N ILE A 25 -17.53 10.38 8.14
CA ILE A 25 -16.52 10.30 7.08
C ILE A 25 -15.36 11.28 7.34
N ALA A 26 -15.63 12.48 7.88
CA ALA A 26 -14.62 13.48 8.19
C ALA A 26 -13.55 12.96 9.16
N ASN A 27 -13.93 12.16 10.16
CA ASN A 27 -13.00 11.62 11.15
C ASN A 27 -11.83 10.83 10.52
N SER A 28 -12.02 10.13 9.40
CA SER A 28 -10.92 9.44 8.72
C SER A 28 -10.21 10.31 7.66
N MET A 29 -10.81 11.43 7.25
CA MET A 29 -10.37 12.22 6.09
C MET A 29 -9.69 13.54 6.45
N THR A 30 -10.01 14.14 7.59
CA THR A 30 -9.53 15.47 7.99
C THR A 30 -8.33 15.43 8.95
N GLY A 31 -7.73 14.27 9.15
CA GLY A 31 -6.46 14.15 9.85
C GLY A 31 -6.55 14.23 11.37
N THR A 32 -7.67 13.83 11.95
CA THR A 32 -7.84 13.70 13.41
C THR A 32 -8.56 12.40 13.70
N PHE A 33 -7.94 11.49 14.44
CA PHE A 33 -8.55 10.21 14.81
C PHE A 33 -8.86 10.17 16.30
N GLU A 34 -10.05 9.66 16.67
CA GLU A 34 -10.45 9.44 18.05
C GLU A 34 -10.34 7.94 18.37
N TYR A 35 -9.33 7.56 19.16
CA TYR A 35 -9.05 6.15 19.48
C TYR A 35 -9.96 5.65 20.62
N GLU A 36 -10.17 6.51 21.62
CA GLU A 36 -11.10 6.32 22.73
C GLU A 36 -11.86 7.63 22.95
N LYS A 37 -12.98 7.57 23.69
CA LYS A 37 -13.77 8.76 23.98
C LYS A 37 -12.91 9.83 24.66
N GLY A 38 -12.63 10.92 23.95
CA GLY A 38 -11.79 12.03 24.41
C GLY A 38 -10.31 11.96 24.01
N ASP A 39 -9.79 10.83 23.50
CA ASP A 39 -8.43 10.71 22.98
C ASP A 39 -8.40 11.02 21.48
N LYS A 40 -8.31 12.32 21.17
CA LYS A 40 -8.20 12.84 19.81
C LYS A 40 -6.77 13.19 19.49
N ARG A 41 -6.21 12.58 18.44
CA ARG A 41 -4.84 12.83 18.00
C ARG A 41 -4.82 13.37 16.58
N ALA A 42 -3.95 14.33 16.33
CA ALA A 42 -3.69 14.81 14.98
C ALA A 42 -2.89 13.73 14.22
N VAL A 43 -3.46 13.25 13.13
CA VAL A 43 -2.86 12.26 12.22
C VAL A 43 -3.12 12.74 10.79
N PRO A 44 -2.46 13.83 10.34
CA PRO A 44 -2.74 14.48 9.06
C PRO A 44 -2.58 13.55 7.85
N ASP A 45 -1.78 12.50 8.00
CA ASP A 45 -1.51 11.45 7.00
C ASP A 45 -2.21 10.13 7.34
N PHE A 46 -3.33 10.17 8.08
CA PHE A 46 -4.11 8.95 8.36
C PHE A 46 -4.53 8.23 7.07
N ASN A 47 -4.94 9.02 6.06
CA ASN A 47 -5.15 8.55 4.69
C ASN A 47 -4.25 9.35 3.75
N VAL A 48 -3.30 8.70 3.09
CA VAL A 48 -2.47 9.29 2.03
C VAL A 48 -2.91 8.75 0.68
N PHE A 49 -3.23 9.65 -0.25
CA PHE A 49 -3.75 9.28 -1.57
C PHE A 49 -2.76 9.46 -2.71
N PHE A 50 -1.60 10.10 -2.48
CA PHE A 50 -0.67 10.42 -3.57
C PHE A 50 0.78 10.58 -3.08
N ARG A 51 0.99 11.41 -2.04
CA ARG A 51 2.31 11.65 -1.43
C ARG A 51 3.04 10.35 -1.11
N TYR A 52 4.37 10.42 -1.06
CA TYR A 52 5.23 9.27 -0.71
C TYR A 52 5.07 8.08 -1.67
N ASN A 53 4.72 8.35 -2.93
CA ASN A 53 4.48 7.37 -3.97
C ASN A 53 3.37 6.37 -3.59
N ALA A 54 2.35 6.82 -2.85
CA ALA A 54 1.27 5.96 -2.35
C ALA A 54 0.48 5.26 -3.49
N THR A 55 0.44 5.87 -4.68
CA THR A 55 -0.27 5.36 -5.85
C THR A 55 0.58 4.50 -6.77
N TYR A 56 1.91 4.48 -6.59
CA TYR A 56 2.77 3.68 -7.43
C TYR A 56 2.63 2.20 -7.06
N PRO A 57 2.35 1.30 -8.03
CA PRO A 57 2.08 -0.10 -7.75
C PRO A 57 3.40 -0.88 -7.58
N TYR A 58 3.98 -0.84 -6.38
CA TYR A 58 5.19 -1.60 -6.05
C TYR A 58 4.94 -3.11 -6.04
N TYR A 59 5.76 -3.87 -6.76
CA TYR A 59 5.77 -5.34 -6.71
C TYR A 59 5.99 -5.86 -5.29
N SER A 60 6.83 -5.19 -4.49
CA SER A 60 7.07 -5.57 -3.09
C SER A 60 5.78 -5.63 -2.26
N ASP A 61 4.81 -4.73 -2.53
CA ASP A 61 3.55 -4.68 -1.80
C ASP A 61 2.67 -5.88 -2.18
N ALA A 62 2.62 -6.24 -3.46
CA ALA A 62 1.95 -7.46 -3.94
C ALA A 62 2.60 -8.73 -3.36
N VAL A 63 3.94 -8.79 -3.35
CA VAL A 63 4.69 -9.90 -2.75
C VAL A 63 4.37 -10.02 -1.27
N TRP A 64 4.29 -8.91 -0.52
CA TRP A 64 3.91 -8.94 0.89
C TRP A 64 2.53 -9.59 1.09
N TYR A 65 1.51 -9.19 0.32
CA TYR A 65 0.19 -9.83 0.39
C TYR A 65 0.25 -11.33 0.12
N LEU A 66 0.98 -11.74 -0.93
CA LEU A 66 1.15 -13.16 -1.26
C LEU A 66 1.86 -13.93 -0.13
N THR A 67 2.84 -13.33 0.54
CA THR A 67 3.49 -13.97 1.71
C THR A 67 2.52 -14.17 2.87
N GLN A 68 1.63 -13.21 3.13
CA GLN A 68 0.61 -13.36 4.19
C GLN A 68 -0.44 -14.41 3.80
N MET A 69 -0.84 -14.44 2.54
CA MET A 69 -1.74 -15.49 2.01
C MET A 69 -1.12 -16.89 2.10
N ARG A 70 0.19 -17.01 1.87
CA ARG A 70 0.92 -18.27 2.08
C ARG A 70 0.97 -18.64 3.57
N ARG A 71 1.38 -17.70 4.42
CA ARG A 71 1.52 -17.88 5.86
C ARG A 71 0.21 -18.34 6.52
N TRP A 72 -0.91 -17.81 6.08
CA TRP A 72 -2.24 -18.13 6.61
C TRP A 72 -3.02 -19.16 5.79
N GLY A 73 -2.38 -19.72 4.75
CA GLY A 73 -2.85 -20.91 4.05
C GLY A 73 -3.92 -20.68 2.97
N GLN A 74 -4.22 -19.43 2.60
CA GLN A 74 -4.95 -19.14 1.35
C GLN A 74 -4.15 -19.61 0.12
N ILE A 75 -2.82 -19.62 0.21
CA ILE A 75 -1.93 -20.33 -0.70
C ILE A 75 -1.40 -21.55 0.05
N ALA A 76 -1.96 -22.72 -0.23
CA ALA A 76 -1.68 -23.94 0.52
C ALA A 76 -0.27 -24.51 0.26
N GLU A 77 0.28 -24.27 -0.93
CA GLU A 77 1.55 -24.83 -1.35
C GLU A 77 2.69 -23.84 -1.17
N GLN A 78 3.87 -24.35 -0.82
CA GLN A 78 5.12 -23.61 -0.96
C GLN A 78 5.31 -23.20 -2.43
N LYS A 79 5.88 -22.01 -2.62
CA LYS A 79 6.28 -21.50 -3.93
C LYS A 79 7.69 -20.94 -3.86
N PRO A 80 8.53 -21.10 -4.91
CA PRO A 80 9.84 -20.48 -4.96
C PRO A 80 9.70 -18.95 -4.98
N ASP A 81 10.74 -18.22 -4.56
CA ASP A 81 10.72 -16.75 -4.54
C ASP A 81 10.38 -16.14 -5.90
N SER A 82 10.82 -16.77 -7.00
CA SER A 82 10.52 -16.32 -8.37
C SER A 82 9.02 -16.31 -8.69
N TRP A 83 8.25 -17.24 -8.13
CA TRP A 83 6.81 -17.30 -8.37
C TRP A 83 6.11 -16.06 -7.80
N TYR A 84 6.54 -15.55 -6.64
CA TYR A 84 5.96 -14.34 -6.05
C TYR A 84 6.22 -13.12 -6.93
N ASP A 85 7.44 -12.97 -7.46
CA ASP A 85 7.79 -11.91 -8.42
C ASP A 85 6.96 -12.02 -9.70
N GLU A 86 6.86 -13.21 -10.28
CA GLU A 86 6.08 -13.46 -11.51
C GLU A 86 4.60 -13.09 -11.32
N ILE A 87 3.98 -13.51 -10.21
CA ILE A 87 2.58 -13.18 -9.91
C ILE A 87 2.42 -11.69 -9.66
N ALA A 88 3.31 -11.07 -8.88
CA ALA A 88 3.28 -9.62 -8.65
C ALA A 88 3.33 -8.85 -9.98
N ARG A 89 4.26 -9.21 -10.88
CA ARG A 89 4.39 -8.59 -12.22
C ARG A 89 3.20 -8.85 -13.13
N SER A 90 2.46 -9.95 -12.93
CA SER A 90 1.28 -10.25 -13.73
C SER A 90 0.11 -9.30 -13.44
N VAL A 91 0.04 -8.74 -12.22
CA VAL A 91 -1.09 -7.90 -11.74
C VAL A 91 -0.70 -6.45 -11.54
N TYR A 92 0.44 -6.17 -10.91
CA TYR A 92 0.92 -4.81 -10.68
C TYR A 92 1.63 -4.34 -11.94
N LYS A 93 1.19 -3.21 -12.50
CA LYS A 93 1.62 -2.72 -13.81
C LYS A 93 2.23 -1.32 -13.72
N PRO A 94 3.38 -1.15 -13.04
CA PRO A 94 4.03 0.15 -12.91
C PRO A 94 4.39 0.78 -14.25
N GLU A 95 4.59 0.00 -15.31
CA GLU A 95 4.82 0.50 -16.66
C GLU A 95 3.62 1.27 -17.23
N ILE A 96 2.39 0.92 -16.83
CA ILE A 96 1.18 1.66 -17.23
C ILE A 96 1.09 2.96 -16.43
N TYR A 97 1.38 2.88 -15.13
CA TYR A 97 1.44 4.05 -14.25
C TYR A 97 2.47 5.07 -14.74
N GLN A 98 3.68 4.60 -15.07
CA GLN A 98 4.77 5.44 -15.57
C GLN A 98 4.37 6.18 -16.84
N LYS A 99 3.76 5.50 -17.82
CA LYS A 99 3.31 6.15 -19.06
C LYS A 99 2.33 7.30 -18.78
N ALA A 100 1.35 7.08 -17.90
CA ALA A 100 0.40 8.12 -17.54
C ALA A 100 1.07 9.27 -16.76
N ALA A 101 2.01 8.96 -15.87
CA ALA A 101 2.76 9.97 -15.13
C ALA A 101 3.63 10.83 -16.07
N GLU A 102 4.35 10.21 -17.01
CA GLU A 102 5.18 10.89 -18.01
C GLU A 102 4.35 11.82 -18.91
N GLU A 103 3.14 11.41 -19.29
CA GLU A 103 2.20 12.24 -20.05
C GLU A 103 1.79 13.49 -19.25
N LEU A 104 1.37 13.32 -18.00
CA LEU A 104 1.00 14.45 -17.12
C LEU A 104 2.18 15.40 -16.84
N ILE A 105 3.40 14.87 -16.75
CA ILE A 105 4.63 15.66 -16.62
C ILE A 105 4.89 16.45 -17.90
N ALA A 106 4.79 15.81 -19.06
CA ALA A 106 5.01 16.46 -20.36
C ALA A 106 3.99 17.58 -20.64
N GLU A 107 2.76 17.43 -20.16
CA GLU A 107 1.68 18.43 -20.24
C GLU A 107 1.83 19.54 -19.19
N GLY A 108 2.73 19.39 -18.21
CA GLY A 108 2.97 20.37 -17.16
C GLY A 108 1.89 20.39 -16.07
N HIS A 109 1.11 19.32 -15.93
CA HIS A 109 0.09 19.19 -14.89
C HIS A 109 0.67 18.89 -13.51
N ILE A 110 1.84 18.26 -13.46
CA ILE A 110 2.51 17.85 -12.23
C ILE A 110 4.02 17.78 -12.44
N ALA A 111 4.80 18.02 -11.38
CA ALA A 111 6.25 17.99 -11.43
C ALA A 111 6.78 16.54 -11.41
N ALA A 112 7.93 16.30 -12.05
CA ALA A 112 8.51 14.95 -12.10
C ALA A 112 8.93 14.43 -10.71
N GLU A 113 9.28 15.35 -9.81
CA GLU A 113 9.72 15.06 -8.44
C GLU A 113 8.58 14.54 -7.55
N GLU A 114 7.33 14.63 -7.99
CA GLU A 114 6.16 14.07 -7.31
C GLU A 114 5.99 12.56 -7.52
N PHE A 115 6.85 11.95 -8.34
CA PHE A 115 6.84 10.52 -8.66
C PHE A 115 8.16 9.84 -8.27
N PRO A 116 8.20 8.49 -8.21
CA PRO A 116 9.46 7.76 -8.15
C PRO A 116 10.36 8.13 -9.34
N ASP A 117 11.68 8.11 -9.14
CA ASP A 117 12.62 8.19 -10.26
C ASP A 117 12.51 6.90 -11.09
N PHE A 118 11.76 6.98 -12.19
CA PHE A 118 11.50 5.82 -13.05
C PHE A 118 12.75 5.25 -13.72
N ASN A 119 13.89 5.96 -13.73
CA ASN A 119 15.15 5.43 -14.26
C ASN A 119 15.83 4.45 -13.31
N THR A 120 15.58 4.60 -12.00
CA THR A 120 16.25 3.82 -10.96
C THR A 120 15.28 2.93 -10.17
N GLU A 121 13.98 3.22 -10.24
CA GLU A 121 12.93 2.43 -9.60
C GLU A 121 12.82 1.04 -10.22
N THR A 122 12.87 0.01 -9.38
CA THR A 122 12.81 -1.40 -9.79
C THR A 122 11.42 -2.01 -9.60
N GLY A 123 10.53 -1.29 -8.93
CA GLY A 123 9.25 -1.76 -8.43
C GLY A 123 9.36 -2.48 -7.08
N TYR A 124 10.55 -2.57 -6.50
CA TYR A 124 10.78 -3.14 -5.16
C TYR A 124 11.28 -2.08 -4.21
N ARG A 125 10.53 -1.87 -3.13
CA ARG A 125 10.98 -1.02 -2.03
C ARG A 125 12.19 -1.66 -1.33
N ALA A 126 13.00 -0.80 -0.72
CA ALA A 126 14.06 -1.25 0.21
C ALA A 126 13.45 -2.07 1.37
N PRO A 127 14.25 -2.93 2.04
CA PRO A 127 13.76 -3.71 3.17
C PRO A 127 13.08 -2.84 4.22
N GLN A 128 11.84 -3.20 4.56
CA GLN A 128 10.98 -2.46 5.48
C GLN A 128 11.14 -3.00 6.90
N THR A 129 11.31 -2.11 7.88
CA THR A 129 11.57 -2.44 9.29
C THR A 129 10.50 -1.93 10.25
N GLU A 130 9.47 -1.28 9.71
CA GLU A 130 8.49 -0.50 10.46
C GLU A 130 7.33 -1.36 10.99
N PHE A 131 7.39 -2.68 10.82
CA PHE A 131 6.37 -3.61 11.34
C PHE A 131 6.39 -3.64 12.88
N ILE A 132 5.20 -3.78 13.48
CA ILE A 132 5.00 -3.72 14.94
C ILE A 132 5.78 -4.79 15.72
N ASP A 133 6.06 -5.93 15.08
CA ASP A 133 6.79 -7.06 15.65
C ASP A 133 8.31 -7.01 15.38
N GLY A 134 8.78 -5.96 14.69
CA GLY A 134 10.19 -5.76 14.36
C GLY A 134 10.74 -6.71 13.30
N VAL A 135 9.90 -7.51 12.64
CA VAL A 135 10.34 -8.41 11.56
C VAL A 135 10.57 -7.60 10.29
N THR A 136 11.78 -7.69 9.73
CA THR A 136 12.12 -7.01 8.47
C THR A 136 11.50 -7.75 7.28
N PHE A 137 10.79 -7.01 6.44
CA PHE A 137 10.32 -7.52 5.15
C PHE A 137 11.23 -7.06 4.01
N ASP A 138 11.83 -8.02 3.31
CA ASP A 138 12.53 -7.81 2.03
C ASP A 138 11.71 -8.48 0.92
N GLY A 139 11.08 -7.68 0.05
CA GLY A 139 10.23 -8.19 -1.04
C GLY A 139 10.97 -9.07 -2.05
N THR A 140 12.31 -9.06 -2.06
CA THR A 140 13.12 -9.94 -2.91
C THR A 140 13.39 -11.31 -2.28
N LYS A 141 13.02 -11.51 -1.00
CA LYS A 141 13.25 -12.76 -0.25
C LYS A 141 11.97 -13.22 0.50
N PRO A 142 10.84 -13.43 -0.21
CA PRO A 142 9.57 -13.75 0.44
C PRO A 142 9.59 -15.00 1.31
N ASN A 143 10.26 -16.09 0.89
CA ASN A 143 10.34 -17.29 1.74
C ASN A 143 11.15 -17.05 3.02
N ALA A 144 12.26 -16.30 2.96
CA ALA A 144 13.03 -15.96 4.15
C ALA A 144 12.19 -15.14 5.16
N TYR A 145 11.32 -14.26 4.66
CA TYR A 145 10.38 -13.52 5.48
C TYR A 145 9.32 -14.43 6.11
N ILE A 146 8.70 -15.34 5.35
CA ILE A 146 7.72 -16.31 5.87
C ILE A 146 8.34 -17.17 6.98
N ASP A 147 9.54 -17.69 6.76
CA ASP A 147 10.23 -18.59 7.69
C ASP A 147 10.72 -17.89 8.96
N SER A 148 10.77 -16.55 8.97
CA SER A 148 11.16 -15.77 10.15
C SER A 148 10.09 -15.75 11.25
N PHE A 149 8.85 -16.11 10.93
CA PHE A 149 7.74 -16.04 11.88
C PHE A 149 7.63 -17.28 12.78
N ASN A 150 7.22 -17.07 14.03
CA ASN A 150 6.93 -18.19 14.94
C ASN A 150 5.63 -18.93 14.60
N ILE A 151 4.65 -18.23 14.00
CA ILE A 151 3.28 -18.71 13.75
C ILE A 151 2.93 -18.56 12.28
N GLY A 152 2.34 -19.60 11.70
CA GLY A 152 1.90 -19.69 10.30
C GLY A 152 2.55 -20.88 9.59
N LEU A 153 2.07 -21.19 8.38
CA LEU A 153 2.70 -22.18 7.51
C LEU A 153 4.09 -21.70 7.08
N LYS A 154 5.09 -22.56 7.21
CA LYS A 154 6.50 -22.32 6.88
C LYS A 154 7.06 -23.41 6.00
N GLY A 155 8.12 -23.09 5.25
CA GLY A 155 8.74 -24.03 4.31
C GLY A 155 7.69 -24.84 3.52
N GLU A 156 7.77 -26.17 3.64
CA GLU A 156 6.92 -27.13 2.94
C GLU A 156 5.60 -27.50 3.67
N GLU A 157 5.28 -26.85 4.79
CA GLU A 157 4.06 -27.13 5.57
C GLU A 157 2.79 -26.84 4.75
N LYS A 158 1.76 -27.68 4.89
CA LYS A 158 0.48 -27.55 4.17
C LYS A 158 -0.69 -27.65 5.16
N LEU A 159 -1.82 -27.02 4.82
CA LEU A 159 -3.09 -27.20 5.51
C LEU A 159 -3.72 -28.57 5.18
#